data_AF-A0A8J8JNS7-F1
#
_entry.id   AF-A0A8J8JNS7-F1
#
_cell.length_a   1.000
_cell.length_b   1.000
_cell.length_c   1.000
_cell.angle_alpha   90.00
_cell.angle_beta   90.00
_cell.angle_gamma   90.00
#
_symmetry.space_group_name_H-M   'P 1'
#
loop_
_entity.id
_entity.type
_entity.pdbx_description
1 polymer ?
#
loop_
_entity_poly.entity_id
_entity_poly.type
_entity_poly.pdbx_seq_one_letter_code
_entity_poly.pdbx_strand_id
1 'polypeptide(L)'
;MGLGSTAKKIQGLSERAEAMYKQVQELQQRIIHLEEEVDETNDTAQRLDHQLTEQRELLLAIAEEQGIDGEQILADAAIDQAELEGNDEPVEPGETTAE
;
A
#
# COMPACT_ATOMS: atom_id res chain seq x y z
N MET A 1 -38.57 40.65 18.55
CA MET A 1 -37.22 40.22 18.08
C MET A 1 -37.00 38.76 18.49
N GLY A 2 -37.65 37.78 17.86
CA GLY A 2 -37.56 36.38 18.36
C GLY A 2 -37.94 35.27 17.38
N LEU A 3 -38.91 35.49 16.49
CA LEU A 3 -39.30 34.49 15.49
C LEU A 3 -38.36 34.46 14.27
N GLY A 4 -37.82 35.62 13.87
CA GLY A 4 -36.88 35.72 12.74
C GLY A 4 -35.51 35.12 13.02
N SER A 5 -35.03 35.12 14.27
CA SER A 5 -33.76 34.50 14.65
C SER A 5 -33.84 32.97 14.67
N THR A 6 -35.00 32.38 15.01
CA THR A 6 -35.22 30.93 14.93
C THR A 6 -35.33 30.46 13.48
N ALA A 7 -36.05 31.19 12.62
CA ALA A 7 -36.10 30.89 11.18
C ALA A 7 -34.70 30.90 10.54
N LYS A 8 -33.86 31.90 10.87
CA LYS A 8 -32.48 31.99 10.39
C LYS A 8 -31.58 30.86 10.88
N LYS A 9 -31.79 30.36 12.11
CA LYS A 9 -31.07 29.19 12.63
C LYS A 9 -31.47 27.90 11.91
N ILE A 10 -32.75 27.74 11.58
CA ILE A 10 -33.23 26.58 10.81
C ILE A 10 -32.63 26.63 9.39
N GLN A 11 -32.64 27.79 8.73
CA GLN A 11 -32.02 27.99 7.42
C GLN A 11 -30.52 27.64 7.45
N GLY A 12 -29.77 28.17 8.43
CA GLY A 12 -28.34 27.87 8.57
C GLY A 12 -28.03 26.43 9.02
N LEU A 13 -29.00 25.68 9.56
CA LEU A 13 -28.86 24.24 9.78
C LEU A 13 -29.05 23.47 8.47
N SER A 14 -30.06 23.85 7.68
CA SER A 14 -30.31 23.26 6.36
C SER A 14 -29.14 23.46 5.40
N GLU A 15 -28.57 24.67 5.33
CA GLU A 15 -27.39 24.95 4.50
C GLU A 15 -26.18 24.10 4.90
N ARG A 16 -25.95 23.92 6.21
CA ARG A 16 -24.87 23.06 6.72
C ARG A 16 -25.14 21.59 6.45
N ALA A 17 -26.39 21.15 6.58
CA ALA A 17 -26.79 19.78 6.26
C ALA A 17 -26.59 19.48 4.76
N GLU A 18 -26.93 20.42 3.88
CA GLU A 18 -26.69 20.31 2.44
C GLU A 18 -25.19 20.24 2.12
N ALA A 19 -24.37 21.09 2.76
CA ALA A 19 -22.93 21.05 2.58
C ALA A 19 -22.31 19.72 3.06
N MET A 20 -22.75 19.21 4.21
CA MET A 20 -22.31 17.90 4.70
C MET A 20 -22.75 16.78 3.76
N TYR A 21 -23.98 16.83 3.25
CA TYR A 21 -24.46 15.84 2.29
C TYR A 21 -23.57 15.81 1.04
N LYS A 22 -23.24 16.97 0.47
CA LYS A 22 -22.32 17.06 -0.67
C LYS A 22 -20.93 16.49 -0.36
N GLN A 23 -20.37 16.81 0.81
CA GLN A 23 -19.06 16.26 1.23
C GLN A 23 -19.08 14.74 1.38
N VAL A 24 -20.15 14.17 1.92
CA VAL A 24 -20.31 12.70 2.03
C VAL A 24 -20.43 12.07 0.65
N GLN A 25 -21.15 12.69 -0.27
CA GLN A 25 -21.24 12.20 -1.65
C GLN A 25 -19.87 12.25 -2.35
N GLU A 26 -19.11 13.33 -2.21
CA GLU A 26 -17.76 13.42 -2.76
C GLU A 26 -16.81 12.38 -2.15
N LEU A 27 -16.90 12.16 -0.84
CA LEU A 27 -16.11 11.14 -0.16
C LEU A 27 -16.46 9.73 -0.64
N GLN A 28 -17.76 9.44 -0.80
CA GLN A 28 -18.22 8.17 -1.36
C GLN A 28 -17.63 7.93 -2.75
N GLN A 29 -17.67 8.93 -3.62
CA GLN A 29 -17.09 8.81 -4.97
C GLN A 29 -15.59 8.57 -4.95
N ARG A 30 -14.86 9.25 -4.05
CA ARG A 30 -13.42 9.03 -3.88
C ARG A 30 -13.10 7.62 -3.39
N ILE A 31 -13.91 7.07 -2.49
CA ILE A 31 -13.73 5.69 -2.02
C ILE A 31 -13.96 4.71 -3.15
N ILE A 32 -15.04 4.86 -3.93
CA ILE A 32 -15.31 3.99 -5.08
C ILE A 32 -14.13 4.01 -6.06
N HIS A 33 -13.64 5.20 -6.39
CA HIS A 33 -12.50 5.33 -7.29
C HIS A 33 -11.22 4.71 -6.72
N LEU A 34 -10.97 4.89 -5.42
CA LEU A 34 -9.82 4.26 -4.76
C LEU A 34 -9.92 2.74 -4.77
N GLU A 35 -11.12 2.19 -4.54
CA GLU A 35 -11.36 0.74 -4.63
C GLU A 35 -11.06 0.24 -6.05
N GLU A 36 -11.54 0.93 -7.09
CA GLU A 36 -11.23 0.61 -8.49
C GLU A 36 -9.71 0.67 -8.79
N GLU A 37 -9.02 1.71 -8.33
CA GLU A 37 -7.56 1.84 -8.54
C GLU A 37 -6.77 0.74 -7.83
N VAL A 38 -7.20 0.33 -6.64
CA VAL A 38 -6.58 -0.77 -5.89
C VAL A 38 -6.77 -2.09 -6.62
N ASP A 39 -7.97 -2.36 -7.15
CA ASP A 39 -8.25 -3.55 -7.94
C ASP A 39 -7.38 -3.58 -9.22
N GLU A 40 -7.30 -2.47 -9.95
CA GLU A 40 -6.44 -2.37 -11.15
C GLU A 40 -4.94 -2.57 -10.82
N THR A 41 -4.51 -2.03 -9.68
CA THR A 41 -3.14 -2.21 -9.18
C THR A 41 -2.88 -3.67 -8.82
N ASN A 42 -3.84 -4.34 -8.19
CA ASN A 42 -3.75 -5.75 -7.85
C ASN A 42 -3.63 -6.63 -9.11
N ASP A 43 -4.49 -6.40 -10.10
CA ASP A 43 -4.42 -7.09 -11.40
C ASP A 43 -3.08 -6.87 -12.09
N THR A 44 -2.53 -5.66 -11.97
CA THR A 44 -1.20 -5.34 -12.51
C THR A 44 -0.10 -6.08 -11.77
N ALA A 45 -0.13 -6.13 -10.43
CA ALA A 45 0.82 -6.88 -9.62
C ALA A 45 0.79 -8.38 -9.96
N GLN A 46 -0.39 -8.99 -10.05
CA GLN A 46 -0.54 -10.41 -10.42
C GLN A 46 0.07 -10.71 -11.80
N ARG A 47 -0.16 -9.83 -12.78
CA ARG A 47 0.41 -9.97 -14.13
C ARG A 47 1.93 -9.85 -14.11
N LEU A 48 2.48 -8.93 -13.32
CA LEU A 48 3.92 -8.76 -13.18
C LEU A 48 4.56 -9.96 -12.49
N ASP A 49 3.97 -10.48 -11.42
CA ASP A 49 4.44 -11.69 -10.73
C ASP A 49 4.50 -12.89 -11.67
N HIS A 50 3.47 -13.05 -12.52
CA HIS A 50 3.45 -14.10 -13.52
C HIS A 50 4.60 -13.94 -14.53
N GLN A 51 4.78 -12.75 -15.10
CA GLN A 51 5.85 -12.47 -16.06
C GLN A 51 7.25 -12.63 -15.45
N LEU A 52 7.45 -12.22 -14.20
CA LEU A 52 8.71 -12.38 -13.48
C LEU A 52 9.02 -13.85 -13.22
N THR A 53 8.00 -14.65 -12.90
CA THR A 53 8.15 -16.10 -12.76
C THR A 53 8.58 -16.73 -14.09
N GLU A 54 7.92 -16.41 -15.19
CA GLU A 54 8.31 -16.92 -16.52
C GLU A 54 9.75 -16.51 -16.91
N GLN A 55 10.13 -15.26 -16.64
CA GLN A 55 11.49 -14.78 -16.89
C GLN A 55 12.52 -15.48 -16.02
N ARG A 56 12.21 -15.73 -14.75
CA ARG A 56 13.07 -16.50 -13.85
C ARG A 56 13.32 -17.90 -14.39
N GLU A 57 12.28 -18.62 -14.79
CA GLU A 57 12.41 -19.97 -15.37
C GLU A 57 13.25 -19.95 -16.65
N LEU A 58 13.07 -18.94 -17.51
CA LEU A 58 13.89 -18.79 -18.71
C LEU A 58 15.37 -18.55 -18.37
N LEU A 59 15.66 -17.72 -17.36
CA LEU A 59 17.03 -17.45 -16.91
C LEU A 59 17.68 -18.70 -16.30
N LEU A 60 16.92 -19.50 -15.55
CA LEU A 60 17.39 -20.78 -15.00
C LEU A 60 17.72 -21.77 -16.12
N ALA A 61 16.87 -21.89 -17.12
CA ALA A 61 17.14 -22.74 -18.28
C ALA A 61 18.42 -22.32 -19.03
N ILE A 62 18.64 -21.00 -19.19
CA ILE A 62 19.88 -20.47 -19.78
C ILE A 62 21.09 -20.74 -18.88
N ALA A 63 20.95 -20.58 -17.57
CA ALA A 63 22.02 -20.86 -16.60
C ALA A 63 22.44 -22.34 -16.66
N GLU A 64 21.49 -23.26 -16.70
CA GLU A 64 21.74 -24.70 -16.85
C GLU A 64 22.51 -24.99 -18.14
N GLU A 65 22.14 -24.39 -19.27
CA GLU A 65 22.86 -24.54 -20.55
C GLU A 65 24.32 -24.06 -20.47
N GLN A 66 24.58 -23.02 -19.66
CA GLN A 66 25.92 -22.46 -19.45
C GLN A 66 26.70 -23.18 -18.33
N GLY A 67 26.11 -24.19 -17.68
CA GLY A 67 26.72 -24.89 -16.55
C GLY A 67 26.83 -24.05 -15.28
N ILE A 68 25.94 -23.06 -15.12
CA ILE A 68 25.81 -22.22 -13.94
C ILE A 68 24.69 -22.79 -13.06
N ASP A 69 24.94 -22.96 -11.76
CA ASP A 69 23.91 -23.34 -10.78
C ASP A 69 23.06 -22.12 -10.41
N GLY A 70 21.98 -21.90 -11.16
CA GLY A 70 21.09 -20.76 -10.98
C GLY A 70 20.30 -20.83 -9.67
N GLU A 71 19.91 -22.04 -9.23
CA GLU A 71 19.22 -22.28 -7.97
C GLU A 71 20.07 -21.87 -6.77
N GLN A 72 21.37 -22.22 -6.78
CA GLN A 72 22.29 -21.79 -5.73
C GLN A 72 22.40 -20.26 -5.67
N ILE A 73 22.56 -19.59 -6.82
CA ILE A 73 22.68 -18.12 -6.87
C ILE A 73 21.42 -17.44 -6.30
N LEU A 74 20.24 -17.96 -6.61
CA LEU A 74 18.98 -17.43 -6.10
C LEU A 74 18.82 -17.66 -4.59
N ALA A 75 19.30 -18.79 -4.08
CA ALA A 75 19.29 -19.08 -2.66
C ALA A 75 20.23 -18.13 -1.90
N ASP A 76 21.44 -17.92 -2.40
CA ASP A 76 22.42 -16.99 -1.83
C ASP A 76 21.86 -15.56 -1.80
N ALA A 77 21.27 -15.10 -2.91
CA ALA A 77 20.64 -13.78 -2.98
C ALA A 77 19.47 -13.61 -1.98
N ALA A 78 18.67 -14.65 -1.74
CA ALA A 78 17.59 -14.61 -0.77
C ALA A 78 18.11 -14.52 0.68
N ILE A 79 19.25 -15.15 0.98
CA ILE A 79 19.92 -15.03 2.27
C ILE A 79 20.45 -13.61 2.45
N ASP A 80 21.18 -13.07 1.47
CA ASP A 80 21.71 -11.70 1.52
C ASP A 80 20.59 -10.67 1.77
N GLN A 81 19.44 -10.85 1.14
CA GLN A 81 18.28 -9.99 1.36
C GLN A 81 17.70 -10.13 2.78
N ALA A 82 17.54 -11.35 3.29
CA ALA A 82 17.05 -11.58 4.64
C ALA A 82 17.99 -11.01 5.71
N GLU A 83 19.30 -11.06 5.49
CA GLU A 83 20.30 -10.47 6.39
C GLU A 83 20.24 -8.94 6.41
N LEU A 84 20.00 -8.30 5.24
CA LEU A 84 19.79 -6.86 5.16
C LEU A 84 18.54 -6.41 5.93
N GLU A 85 17.43 -7.16 5.81
CA GLU A 85 16.17 -6.86 6.48
C GLU A 85 16.24 -7.13 8.00
N GLY A 86 17.00 -8.13 8.44
CA GLY A 86 17.20 -8.46 9.86
C GLY A 86 18.12 -7.48 10.61
N ASN A 87 18.99 -6.77 9.91
CA ASN A 87 19.90 -5.77 10.52
C ASN A 87 19.21 -4.43 10.86
N ASP A 88 17.95 -4.25 10.49
CA ASP A 88 17.11 -3.09 10.83
C ASP A 88 16.25 -3.34 12.11
N GLU A 89 16.65 -4.29 12.97
CA GLU A 89 16.07 -4.39 14.31
C GLU A 89 16.29 -3.08 15.09
N PRO A 90 15.23 -2.45 15.64
CA PRO A 90 15.37 -1.24 16.42
C PRO A 90 16.14 -1.56 17.70
N VAL A 91 17.30 -0.93 17.88
CA VAL A 91 18.03 -0.92 19.16
C VAL A 91 17.05 -0.49 20.26
N GLU A 92 16.70 -1.41 21.18
CA GLU A 92 15.89 -1.06 22.34
C GLU A 92 16.60 0.05 23.14
N PRO A 93 15.94 1.18 23.40
CA PRO A 93 16.53 2.25 24.20
C PRO A 93 16.42 1.85 25.67
N GLY A 94 17.34 1.00 26.13
CA GLY A 94 17.15 0.31 27.41
C GLY A 94 18.39 -0.15 28.16
N GLU A 95 19.61 0.28 27.82
CA GLU A 95 20.76 0.00 28.70
C GLU A 95 21.81 1.13 28.63
N THR A 96 21.49 2.27 29.27
CA THR A 96 22.56 3.13 29.77
C THR A 96 23.07 2.51 31.06
N THR A 97 24.16 1.75 30.95
CA THR A 97 25.01 1.40 32.07
C THR A 97 25.46 2.69 32.75
N ALA A 98 24.97 2.91 33.97
CA ALA A 98 25.52 3.92 34.86
C ALA A 98 26.90 3.44 35.34
N GLU A 99 27.95 4.13 34.92
CA GLU A 99 29.27 4.11 35.57
C GLU A 99 29.56 5.50 36.15
#